data_AF-A0A960VIF0-F1
#
_entry.id   AF-A0A960VIF0-F1
#
_cell.length_a   1.000
_cell.length_b   1.000
_cell.length_c   1.000
_cell.angle_alpha   90.00
_cell.angle_beta   90.00
_cell.angle_gamma   90.00
#
_symmetry.space_group_name_H-M   'P 1'
#
loop_
_entity.id
_entity.type
_entity.pdbx_description
1 polymer ?
#
loop_
_entity_poly.entity_id
_entity_poly.type
_entity_poly.pdbx_seq_one_letter_code
_entity_poly.pdbx_strand_id
1 'polypeptide(L)'
;MGSAAWNDADLLARRLGSWHHRFAGRDLFRVTAGPGWVRLQFAGDDRAGVLLTDLPGARLVTEVAGRLPESVVAALPLAPRHALVSLLGQARLTGCGLLPDDRVAAFRFARPGADDVVLLHRLFGSRGNTVLLDTGAHLLWS
;
A
#
# COMPACT_ATOMS: atom_id res chain seq x y z
N MET A 1 -15.89 26.33 1.89
CA MET A 1 -15.10 25.48 2.80
C MET A 1 -13.94 24.90 2.02
N GLY A 2 -12.71 25.35 2.29
CA GLY A 2 -11.53 24.79 1.63
C GLY A 2 -11.38 23.33 2.01
N SER A 3 -11.27 22.44 1.02
CA SER A 3 -10.82 21.07 1.26
C SER A 3 -9.48 21.17 1.99
N ALA A 4 -9.42 20.69 3.23
CA ALA A 4 -8.18 20.71 3.97
C ALA A 4 -7.16 19.83 3.22
N ALA A 5 -5.94 20.34 3.01
CA ALA A 5 -4.93 19.74 2.12
C ALA A 5 -4.60 18.26 2.44
N TRP A 6 -4.92 17.78 3.63
CA TRP A 6 -4.80 16.37 4.04
C TRP A 6 -5.84 15.44 3.40
N ASN A 7 -6.85 15.99 2.72
CA ASN A 7 -7.95 15.27 2.06
C ASN A 7 -8.11 15.72 0.59
N ASP A 8 -6.99 15.97 -0.08
CA ASP A 8 -6.95 16.35 -1.48
C ASP A 8 -6.79 15.10 -2.37
N ALA A 9 -7.89 14.70 -3.02
CA ALA A 9 -7.92 13.56 -3.92
C ALA A 9 -7.05 13.76 -5.17
N ASP A 10 -6.94 14.99 -5.67
CA ASP A 10 -6.10 15.31 -6.83
C ASP A 10 -4.63 15.21 -6.46
N LEU A 11 -4.25 15.70 -5.27
CA LEU A 11 -2.90 15.52 -4.75
C LEU A 11 -2.55 14.04 -4.61
N LEU A 12 -3.46 13.25 -4.04
CA LEU A 12 -3.27 11.80 -3.90
C LEU A 12 -3.16 11.12 -5.26
N ALA A 13 -4.03 11.44 -6.23
CA ALA A 13 -3.98 10.90 -7.58
C ALA A 13 -2.65 11.24 -8.28
N ARG A 14 -2.18 12.50 -8.18
CA ARG A 14 -0.87 12.92 -8.71
C ARG A 14 0.28 12.15 -8.05
N ARG A 15 0.24 11.96 -6.73
CA ARG A 15 1.26 11.18 -5.99
C ARG A 15 1.28 9.73 -6.45
N LEU A 16 0.12 9.08 -6.54
CA LEU A 16 0.02 7.70 -7.02
C LEU A 16 0.45 7.57 -8.49
N GLY A 17 0.13 8.54 -9.35
CA GLY A 17 0.62 8.59 -10.73
C GLY A 17 2.15 8.70 -10.81
N SER A 18 2.76 9.56 -9.98
CA SER A 18 4.23 9.64 -9.88
C SER A 18 4.85 8.33 -9.38
N TRP A 19 4.21 7.67 -8.41
CA TRP A 19 4.67 6.37 -7.92
C TRP A 19 4.50 5.26 -8.95
N HIS A 20 3.45 5.29 -9.76
CA HIS A 20 3.28 4.36 -10.88
C HIS A 20 4.47 4.46 -11.82
N HIS A 21 4.83 5.67 -12.27
CA HIS A 21 5.99 5.87 -13.14
C HIS A 21 7.30 5.41 -12.52
N ARG A 22 7.47 5.52 -11.20
CA ARG A 22 8.72 5.19 -10.50
C ARG A 22 8.85 3.71 -10.14
N PHE A 23 7.76 3.09 -9.71
CA PHE A 23 7.76 1.76 -9.08
C PHE A 23 7.16 0.66 -9.95
N ALA A 24 6.37 0.98 -10.99
CA ALA A 24 5.84 -0.05 -11.87
C ALA A 24 6.98 -0.85 -12.55
N GLY A 25 6.79 -2.15 -12.66
CA GLY A 25 7.79 -3.10 -13.12
C GLY A 25 8.80 -3.54 -12.06
N ARG A 26 8.85 -2.91 -10.88
CA ARG A 26 9.74 -3.31 -9.80
C ARG A 26 9.16 -4.45 -8.96
N ASP A 27 10.03 -5.37 -8.58
CA ASP A 27 9.68 -6.43 -7.64
C ASP A 27 9.56 -5.90 -6.21
N LEU A 28 8.67 -6.50 -5.42
CA LEU A 28 8.67 -6.35 -3.98
C LEU A 28 9.85 -7.12 -3.41
N PHE A 29 10.86 -6.37 -2.98
CA PHE A 29 12.00 -6.93 -2.26
C PHE A 29 11.60 -7.39 -0.86
N ARG A 30 10.68 -6.66 -0.21
CA ARG A 30 10.21 -7.00 1.13
C ARG A 30 8.81 -6.46 1.38
N VAL A 31 8.00 -7.27 2.06
CA VAL A 31 6.74 -6.85 2.67
C VAL A 31 6.89 -6.98 4.18
N THR A 32 6.59 -5.91 4.92
CA THR A 32 6.46 -5.96 6.39
C THR A 32 5.07 -5.49 6.76
N ALA A 33 4.42 -6.18 7.69
CA ALA A 33 3.05 -5.88 8.06
C ALA A 33 2.78 -6.21 9.52
N GLY A 34 1.70 -5.64 10.04
CA GLY A 34 1.18 -5.88 11.37
C GLY A 34 -0.27 -5.42 11.46
N PRO A 35 -0.86 -5.44 12.67
CA PRO A 35 -2.24 -5.02 12.86
C PRO A 35 -2.46 -3.58 12.35
N GLY A 36 -3.30 -3.42 11.33
CA GLY A 36 -3.66 -2.11 10.78
C GLY A 36 -2.55 -1.41 9.99
N TRP A 37 -1.48 -2.10 9.56
CA TRP A 37 -0.49 -1.47 8.69
C TRP A 37 0.27 -2.47 7.81
N VAL A 38 0.73 -1.99 6.67
CA VAL A 38 1.62 -2.72 5.77
C VAL A 38 2.60 -1.76 5.11
N ARG A 39 3.84 -2.19 4.97
CA ARG A 39 4.87 -1.53 4.19
C ARG A 39 5.31 -2.43 3.05
N LEU A 40 5.20 -1.88 1.84
CA LEU A 40 5.65 -2.47 0.59
C LEU A 40 7.00 -1.88 0.25
N GLN A 41 8.06 -2.68 0.16
CA GLN A 41 9.40 -2.21 -0.20
C GLN A 41 9.78 -2.76 -1.57
N PHE A 42 10.14 -1.86 -2.48
CA PHE A 42 10.48 -2.20 -3.85
C PHE A 42 11.99 -2.43 -3.99
N ALA A 43 12.37 -3.31 -4.91
CA ALA A 43 13.75 -3.51 -5.30
C ALA A 43 14.36 -2.23 -5.88
N GLY A 44 15.66 -2.04 -5.67
CA GLY A 44 16.43 -0.87 -6.10
C GLY A 44 17.29 -0.28 -4.97
N ASP A 45 18.30 0.50 -5.37
CA ASP A 45 19.30 1.07 -4.44
C ASP A 45 18.71 2.10 -3.47
N ASP A 46 17.62 2.75 -3.88
CA ASP A 46 16.91 3.76 -3.09
C ASP A 46 16.12 3.16 -1.92
N ARG A 47 15.94 1.83 -1.88
CA ARG A 47 15.15 1.10 -0.87
C ARG A 47 13.81 1.78 -0.62
N ALA A 48 13.20 2.28 -1.69
CA ALA A 48 11.94 2.99 -1.63
C ALA A 48 10.81 2.03 -1.25
N GLY A 49 9.80 2.56 -0.59
CA GLY A 49 8.63 1.80 -0.26
C GLY A 49 7.42 2.68 -0.02
N VAL A 50 6.26 2.04 0.08
CA VAL A 50 5.00 2.67 0.43
C VAL A 50 4.53 2.08 1.75
N LEU A 51 4.26 2.94 2.72
CA LEU A 51 3.61 2.60 3.98
C LEU A 51 2.12 2.92 3.87
N LEU A 52 1.30 1.93 4.18
CA LEU A 52 -0.14 2.02 4.30
C LEU A 52 -0.52 1.75 5.75
N THR A 53 -1.29 2.65 6.35
CA THR A 53 -1.78 2.50 7.73
C THR A 53 -3.28 2.69 7.78
N ASP A 54 -3.96 1.84 8.52
CA ASP A 54 -5.35 1.98 8.94
C ASP A 54 -5.41 1.92 10.47
N LEU A 55 -4.77 2.91 11.10
CA LEU A 55 -4.77 3.06 12.54
C LEU A 55 -5.71 4.20 12.95
N PRO A 56 -6.33 4.14 14.15
CA PRO A 56 -7.12 5.26 14.67
C PRO A 56 -6.30 6.56 14.66
N GLY A 57 -6.78 7.56 13.92
CA GLY A 57 -6.11 8.87 13.81
C GLY A 57 -4.89 8.91 12.88
N ALA A 58 -4.46 7.79 12.30
CA ALA A 58 -3.31 7.70 11.41
C ALA A 58 -3.61 6.79 10.21
N ARG A 59 -4.54 7.22 9.36
CA ARG A 59 -4.81 6.56 8.07
C ARG A 59 -4.03 7.23 6.97
N LEU A 60 -3.02 6.54 6.45
CA LEU A 60 -2.03 7.15 5.57
C LEU A 60 -1.68 6.20 4.43
N VAL A 61 -1.41 6.80 3.28
CA VAL A 61 -0.60 6.19 2.24
C VAL A 61 0.55 7.14 1.95
N THR A 62 1.78 6.70 2.21
CA THR A 62 2.95 7.57 2.06
C THR A 62 4.15 6.79 1.55
N GLU A 63 4.96 7.47 0.76
CA GLU A 63 6.28 6.96 0.40
C GLU A 63 7.20 7.05 1.62
N VAL A 64 8.02 6.02 1.82
CA VAL A 64 9.06 5.99 2.84
C VAL A 64 10.30 5.29 2.29
N ALA A 65 11.40 6.04 2.21
CA ALA A 65 12.72 5.49 1.88
C ALA A 65 13.45 5.00 3.14
N GLY A 66 14.27 3.96 2.99
CA GLY A 66 15.19 3.52 4.05
C GLY A 66 14.52 2.90 5.28
N ARG A 67 15.12 3.09 6.46
CA ARG A 67 14.59 2.56 7.73
C ARG A 67 13.56 3.53 8.31
N LEU A 68 12.46 2.99 8.85
CA LEU A 68 11.52 3.79 9.62
C LEU A 68 12.19 4.32 10.90
N PRO A 69 11.86 5.55 11.35
CA PRO A 69 12.28 6.04 12.66
C PRO A 69 11.92 5.05 13.77
N GLU A 70 12.75 4.95 14.82
CA GLU A 70 12.55 3.97 15.88
C GLU A 70 11.22 4.14 16.61
N SER A 71 10.77 5.38 16.80
CA SER A 71 9.45 5.69 17.37
C SER A 71 8.30 5.13 16.53
N VAL A 72 8.42 5.19 15.20
CA VAL A 72 7.44 4.61 14.28
C VAL A 72 7.49 3.08 14.35
N VAL A 73 8.68 2.48 14.39
CA VAL A 73 8.83 1.03 14.53
C VAL A 73 8.22 0.53 15.85
N ALA A 74 8.44 1.25 16.95
CA ALA A 74 7.86 0.92 18.25
C ALA A 74 6.32 1.00 18.25
N ALA A 75 5.74 1.94 17.49
CA ALA A 75 4.31 2.10 17.35
C ALA A 75 3.66 1.09 16.37
N LEU A 76 4.46 0.42 15.54
CA LEU A 76 3.99 -0.49 14.49
C LEU A 76 4.47 -1.92 14.78
N PRO A 77 3.76 -2.68 15.64
CA PRO A 77 4.16 -4.03 15.99
C PRO A 77 4.18 -4.93 14.76
N LEU A 78 5.33 -5.58 14.53
CA LEU A 78 5.54 -6.47 13.39
C LEU A 78 4.84 -7.82 13.63
N ALA A 79 4.17 -8.34 12.60
CA ALA A 79 3.66 -9.70 12.56
C ALA A 79 4.44 -10.51 11.50
N PRO A 80 5.49 -11.27 11.89
CA PRO A 80 6.35 -11.97 10.92
C PRO A 80 5.63 -13.01 10.05
N ARG A 81 4.49 -13.54 10.52
CA ARG A 81 3.64 -14.53 9.83
C ARG A 81 2.38 -13.90 9.23
N HIS A 82 2.40 -12.59 8.98
CA HIS A 82 1.24 -11.91 8.42
C HIS A 82 0.93 -12.41 7.00
N ALA A 83 -0.35 -12.67 6.69
CA ALA A 83 -0.76 -13.27 5.42
C ALA A 83 -0.31 -12.46 4.20
N LEU A 84 -0.30 -11.12 4.27
CA LEU A 84 0.23 -10.28 3.18
C LEU A 84 1.70 -10.56 2.84
N VAL A 85 2.52 -11.00 3.81
CA VAL A 85 3.93 -11.31 3.56
C VAL A 85 4.06 -12.52 2.63
N SER A 86 3.23 -13.54 2.80
CA SER A 86 3.20 -14.69 1.89
C SER A 86 2.45 -14.40 0.60
N LEU A 87 1.31 -13.69 0.67
CA LEU A 87 0.48 -13.40 -0.50
C LEU A 87 1.12 -12.46 -1.52
N LEU A 88 1.96 -11.53 -1.06
CA LEU A 88 2.66 -10.56 -1.90
C LEU A 88 4.17 -10.79 -1.98
N GLY A 89 4.68 -11.84 -1.34
CA GLY A 89 6.10 -12.18 -1.39
C GLY A 89 6.54 -12.36 -2.85
N GLN A 90 7.60 -11.64 -3.25
CA GLN A 90 8.15 -11.66 -4.62
C GLN A 90 7.18 -11.16 -5.72
N ALA A 91 6.07 -10.52 -5.36
CA ALA A 91 5.17 -9.95 -6.35
C ALA A 91 5.79 -8.71 -6.99
N ARG A 92 5.43 -8.43 -8.24
CA ARG A 92 5.89 -7.26 -9.00
C ARG A 92 4.80 -6.24 -9.13
N LEU A 93 5.06 -4.98 -8.79
CA LEU A 93 4.06 -3.92 -8.98
C LEU A 93 3.84 -3.69 -10.49
N THR A 94 2.62 -3.90 -10.96
CA THR A 94 2.25 -3.64 -12.36
C THR A 94 1.58 -2.30 -12.54
N GLY A 95 0.97 -1.76 -11.49
CA GLY A 95 0.51 -0.38 -11.49
C GLY A 95 -0.06 0.08 -10.17
N CYS A 96 -0.23 1.39 -10.00
CA CYS A 96 -0.96 1.95 -8.89
C CYS A 96 -1.68 3.24 -9.31
N GLY A 97 -2.72 3.60 -8.56
CA GLY A 97 -3.57 4.73 -8.91
C GLY A 97 -4.71 4.92 -7.92
N LEU A 98 -5.45 6.01 -8.08
CA LEU A 98 -6.69 6.25 -7.36
C LEU A 98 -7.85 5.67 -8.17
N LEU A 99 -8.83 5.04 -7.51
CA LEU A 99 -10.08 4.68 -8.20
C LEU A 99 -10.90 5.95 -8.52
N PRO A 100 -11.50 6.06 -9.73
CA PRO A 100 -12.02 7.33 -10.25
C PRO A 100 -13.19 7.95 -9.46
N ASP A 101 -13.86 7.20 -8.59
CA ASP A 101 -15.00 7.69 -7.79
C ASP A 101 -14.87 7.38 -6.28
N ASP A 102 -13.80 6.71 -5.86
CA ASP A 102 -13.57 6.36 -4.46
C ASP A 102 -12.16 6.78 -4.06
N ARG A 103 -12.01 7.21 -2.81
CA ARG A 103 -10.71 7.64 -2.29
C ARG A 103 -9.91 6.43 -1.80
N VAL A 104 -9.75 5.49 -2.72
CA VAL A 104 -9.12 4.19 -2.54
C VAL A 104 -7.88 4.15 -3.41
N ALA A 105 -6.72 4.09 -2.76
CA ALA A 105 -5.47 3.84 -3.44
C ALA A 105 -5.42 2.36 -3.82
N ALA A 106 -5.22 2.07 -5.09
CA ALA A 106 -5.11 0.72 -5.63
C ALA A 106 -3.66 0.44 -6.05
N PHE A 107 -3.14 -0.73 -5.67
CA PHE A 107 -1.83 -1.24 -6.06
C PHE A 107 -2.01 -2.63 -6.67
N ARG A 108 -1.65 -2.78 -7.94
CA ARG A 108 -1.77 -4.02 -8.71
C ARG A 108 -0.45 -4.75 -8.72
N PHE A 109 -0.48 -6.05 -8.48
CA PHE A 109 0.70 -6.89 -8.44
C PHE A 109 0.54 -8.12 -9.32
N ALA A 110 1.57 -8.41 -10.12
CA ALA A 110 1.74 -9.69 -10.75
C ALA A 110 2.48 -10.64 -9.80
N ARG A 111 2.01 -11.88 -9.69
CA ARG A 111 2.61 -12.90 -8.82
C ARG A 111 3.21 -14.03 -9.65
N PRO A 112 4.42 -14.52 -9.34
CA PRO A 112 4.98 -15.67 -10.03
C PRO A 112 4.12 -16.93 -9.82
N GLY A 113 3.61 -17.51 -10.91
CA GLY A 113 2.86 -18.77 -10.87
C GLY A 113 1.49 -18.72 -10.18
N ALA A 114 0.94 -17.52 -9.97
CA ALA A 114 -0.38 -17.31 -9.36
C ALA A 114 -1.10 -16.14 -10.04
N ASP A 115 -2.41 -16.01 -9.81
CA ASP A 115 -3.18 -14.90 -10.35
C ASP A 115 -2.70 -13.56 -9.79
N ASP A 116 -2.82 -12.53 -10.62
CA ASP A 116 -2.59 -11.14 -10.24
C ASP A 116 -3.53 -10.73 -9.09
N VAL A 117 -3.08 -9.78 -8.30
CA VAL A 117 -3.83 -9.29 -7.12
C VAL A 117 -3.84 -7.78 -7.06
N VAL A 118 -4.84 -7.24 -6.38
CA VAL A 118 -4.98 -5.80 -6.16
C VAL A 118 -5.11 -5.54 -4.66
N LEU A 119 -4.17 -4.77 -4.11
CA LEU A 119 -4.26 -4.22 -2.76
C LEU A 119 -4.97 -2.88 -2.83
N LEU A 120 -6.12 -2.78 -2.18
CA LEU A 120 -6.93 -1.58 -2.08
C LEU A 120 -6.78 -1.00 -0.68
N HIS A 121 -6.51 0.29 -0.58
CA HIS A 121 -6.39 1.00 0.68
C HIS A 121 -7.31 2.20 0.71
N ARG A 122 -8.33 2.13 1.57
CA ARG A 122 -9.34 3.18 1.72
C ARG A 122 -8.92 4.18 2.78
N LEU A 123 -8.67 5.42 2.35
CA LEU A 123 -8.15 6.48 3.21
C LEU A 123 -9.24 7.29 3.91
N PHE A 124 -10.44 7.34 3.33
CA PHE A 124 -11.51 8.23 3.80
C PHE A 124 -12.82 7.48 4.03
N GLY A 125 -13.61 7.98 4.99
CA GLY A 125 -14.86 7.35 5.45
C GLY A 125 -14.79 6.89 6.90
N SER A 126 -15.94 6.48 7.45
CA SER A 126 -16.06 6.02 8.84
C SER A 126 -15.37 4.67 9.10
N ARG A 127 -15.13 3.89 8.04
CA ARG A 127 -14.49 2.57 8.06
C ARG A 127 -13.40 2.50 6.99
N GLY A 128 -12.23 3.07 7.30
CA GLY A 128 -11.01 2.76 6.54
C GLY A 128 -10.77 1.26 6.58
N ASN A 129 -10.19 0.72 5.51
CA ASN A 129 -9.75 -0.67 5.46
C ASN A 129 -8.68 -0.83 4.38
N THR A 130 -7.80 -1.81 4.56
CA THR A 130 -6.90 -2.30 3.52
C THR A 130 -7.33 -3.71 3.16
N VAL A 131 -7.56 -4.00 1.90
CA VAL A 131 -7.99 -5.33 1.44
C VAL A 131 -7.15 -5.80 0.27
N LEU A 132 -6.93 -7.10 0.17
CA LEU A 132 -6.29 -7.74 -0.98
C LEU A 132 -7.32 -8.59 -1.73
N LEU A 133 -7.47 -8.32 -3.01
CA LEU A 133 -8.36 -9.05 -3.91
C LEU A 133 -7.57 -9.76 -5.00
N ASP A 134 -8.09 -10.87 -5.53
CA ASP A 134 -7.64 -11.42 -6.82
C ASP A 134 -8.28 -10.67 -8.01
N THR A 135 -7.93 -11.06 -9.25
CA THR A 135 -8.53 -10.49 -10.48
C THR A 135 -10.01 -10.83 -10.66
N GLY A 136 -10.52 -11.86 -9.99
CA GLY A 136 -11.94 -12.21 -9.90
C GLY A 136 -12.71 -11.42 -8.84
N ALA A 137 -12.05 -10.47 -8.16
CA ALA A 137 -12.58 -9.69 -7.04
C ALA A 137 -12.91 -10.53 -5.78
N HIS A 138 -12.33 -11.72 -5.63
CA HIS A 138 -12.44 -12.48 -4.39
C HIS A 138 -11.52 -11.90 -3.32
N LEU A 139 -12.04 -11.81 -2.09
CA LEU A 139 -11.29 -11.33 -0.94
C LEU A 139 -10.28 -12.39 -0.47
N LEU A 140 -9.00 -12.06 -0.57
CA LEU A 140 -7.91 -12.91 -0.07
C LEU A 140 -7.47 -12.52 1.34
N TRP A 141 -7.59 -11.24 1.69
CA TRP A 141 -7.23 -10.69 3.00
C TRP A 141 -7.90 -9.32 3.25
N SER A 142 -8.20 -9.02 4.52
CA SER A 142 -8.65 -7.71 5.03
C SER A 142 -8.13 -7.47 6.44
#